data_AF-A0A672K8Z5-F1
#
_entry.id   AF-A0A672K8Z5-F1
#
_cell.length_a   1.000
_cell.length_b   1.000
_cell.length_c   1.000
_cell.angle_alpha   90.00
_cell.angle_beta   90.00
_cell.angle_gamma   90.00
#
_symmetry.space_group_name_H-M   'P 1'
#
loop_
_entity.id
_entity.type
_entity.pdbx_description
1 polymer ?
#
loop_
_entity_poly.entity_id
_entity_poly.type
_entity_poly.pdbx_seq_one_letter_code
_entity_poly.pdbx_strand_id
1 'polypeptide(L)'
;MSSKSSLLKVILLGDGGVGKSSLMNRYVTNKFDAHLFHTIGVEFLNKDLEVDGRTVTLQIWDTAGQERFRSLRTPFYRGSDCCLL
;
A
#
# COMPACT_ATOMS: atom_id res chain seq x y z
N MET A 1 20.63 -15.68 17.27
CA MET A 1 20.59 -15.28 15.84
C MET A 1 19.39 -14.38 15.65
N SER A 2 19.58 -13.08 15.44
CA SER A 2 18.47 -12.15 15.17
C SER A 2 17.89 -12.53 13.81
N SER A 3 16.64 -13.02 13.78
CA SER A 3 15.93 -13.21 12.52
C SER A 3 15.82 -11.83 11.87
N LYS A 4 16.41 -11.67 10.69
CA LYS A 4 16.34 -10.43 9.94
C LYS A 4 14.86 -10.21 9.58
N SER A 5 14.23 -9.19 10.15
CA SER A 5 12.88 -8.78 9.72
C SER A 5 12.94 -8.46 8.23
N SER A 6 12.04 -9.07 7.45
CA SER A 6 11.97 -8.84 6.01
C SER A 6 11.07 -7.63 5.75
N LEU A 7 11.61 -6.62 5.09
CA LEU A 7 10.86 -5.46 4.64
C LEU A 7 10.41 -5.71 3.20
N LEU A 8 9.11 -5.68 2.94
CA LEU A 8 8.54 -5.87 1.60
C LEU A 8 7.74 -4.65 1.19
N LYS A 9 8.07 -4.10 0.03
CA LYS A 9 7.35 -2.99 -0.59
C LYS A 9 6.20 -3.51 -1.46
N VAL A 10 4.97 -3.23 -1.04
CA VAL A 10 3.73 -3.57 -1.74
C VAL A 10 3.13 -2.30 -2.32
N ILE A 11 2.87 -2.26 -3.62
CA ILE A 11 2.20 -1.11 -4.26
C ILE A 11 0.77 -1.48 -4.69
N LEU A 12 -0.17 -0.55 -4.48
CA LEU A 12 -1.56 -0.71 -4.90
C LEU A 12 -1.80 0.13 -6.16
N LEU A 13 -2.16 -0.54 -7.26
CA LEU A 13 -2.49 0.09 -8.54
C LEU A 13 -3.95 -0.19 -8.90
N GLY A 14 -4.50 0.59 -9.82
CA GLY A 14 -5.90 0.49 -10.25
C GLY A 14 -6.57 1.86 -10.38
N ASP A 15 -7.73 1.88 -11.02
CA ASP A 15 -8.44 3.11 -11.37
C ASP A 15 -8.90 3.93 -10.15
N GLY A 16 -9.30 5.17 -10.39
CA GLY A 16 -9.87 6.02 -9.35
C GLY A 16 -11.16 5.42 -8.80
N GLY A 17 -11.30 5.33 -7.48
CA GLY A 17 -12.55 4.89 -6.83
C GLY A 17 -12.74 3.38 -6.68
N VAL A 18 -11.79 2.54 -7.15
CA VAL A 18 -11.90 1.06 -7.02
C VAL A 18 -11.66 0.53 -5.59
N GLY A 19 -11.31 1.39 -4.64
CA GLY A 19 -11.21 1.04 -3.22
C GLY A 19 -9.81 0.72 -2.68
N LYS A 20 -8.73 1.04 -3.41
CA LYS A 20 -7.33 0.79 -2.97
C LYS A 20 -7.02 1.33 -1.57
N SER A 21 -7.33 2.60 -1.33
CA SER A 21 -7.13 3.28 -0.06
C SER A 21 -8.00 2.68 1.05
N SER A 22 -9.24 2.33 0.74
CA SER A 22 -10.15 1.65 1.68
C SER A 22 -9.62 0.26 2.05
N LEU A 23 -9.05 -0.48 1.10
CA LEU A 23 -8.43 -1.79 1.32
C LEU A 23 -7.19 -1.67 2.22
N MET A 24 -6.30 -0.72 1.91
CA MET A 24 -5.12 -0.43 2.74
C MET A 24 -5.54 -0.10 4.17
N ASN A 25 -6.46 0.85 4.34
CA ASN A 25 -6.90 1.31 5.66
C ASN A 25 -7.60 0.19 6.44
N ARG A 26 -8.45 -0.61 5.80
CA ARG A 26 -9.09 -1.77 6.43
C ARG A 26 -8.06 -2.78 6.89
N TYR A 27 -7.07 -3.10 6.06
CA TYR A 27 -6.06 -4.09 6.39
C TYR A 27 -5.13 -3.64 7.54
N VAL A 28 -4.69 -2.38 7.49
CA VAL A 28 -3.75 -1.85 8.49
C VAL A 28 -4.44 -1.55 9.82
N THR A 29 -5.57 -0.83 9.77
CA THR A 29 -6.19 -0.22 10.96
C THR A 29 -7.47 -0.91 11.42
N ASN A 30 -7.99 -1.87 10.64
CA ASN A 30 -9.30 -2.47 10.84
C ASN A 30 -10.46 -1.45 10.93
N LYS A 31 -10.37 -0.36 10.16
CA LYS A 31 -11.43 0.65 10.02
C LYS A 31 -11.83 0.81 8.56
N PHE A 32 -13.06 1.25 8.35
CA PHE A 32 -13.58 1.63 7.03
C PHE A 32 -14.25 2.99 7.14
N ASP A 33 -13.94 3.86 6.19
CA ASP A 33 -14.57 5.16 6.03
C ASP A 33 -15.24 5.19 4.65
N ALA A 34 -16.56 5.38 4.66
CA ALA A 34 -17.36 5.47 3.44
C ALA A 34 -17.16 6.80 2.69
N HIS A 35 -16.60 7.81 3.36
CA HIS A 35 -16.42 9.16 2.86
C HIS A 35 -14.95 9.49 2.58
N LEU A 36 -14.12 8.47 2.38
CA LEU A 36 -12.71 8.66 2.09
C LEU A 36 -12.52 9.44 0.78
N PHE A 37 -11.73 10.52 0.84
CA PHE A 37 -11.37 11.31 -0.33
C PHE A 37 -10.40 10.56 -1.26
N HIS A 38 -10.25 11.06 -2.49
CA HIS A 38 -9.28 10.52 -3.43
C HIS A 38 -7.83 10.76 -2.96
N THR A 39 -7.00 9.73 -3.06
CA THR A 39 -5.54 9.85 -2.89
C THR A 39 -4.97 10.83 -3.91
N ILE A 40 -4.14 11.77 -3.45
CA ILE A 40 -3.36 12.67 -4.30
C ILE A 40 -1.91 12.20 -4.29
N GLY A 41 -1.41 11.76 -5.43
CA GLY A 41 -0.08 11.16 -5.50
C GLY A 41 -0.04 9.77 -4.87
N VAL A 42 0.54 9.65 -3.67
CA VAL A 42 0.79 8.37 -2.99
C VAL A 42 0.72 8.54 -1.47
N GLU A 43 0.11 7.58 -0.78
CA GLU A 43 0.15 7.41 0.67
C GLU A 43 0.81 6.07 1.02
N PHE A 44 1.42 5.96 2.20
CA PHE A 44 1.97 4.67 2.64
C PHE A 44 1.71 4.39 4.12
N LEU A 45 1.54 3.11 4.44
CA LEU A 45 1.39 2.60 5.79
C LEU A 45 2.21 1.33 5.98
N ASN A 46 2.70 1.11 7.21
CA ASN A 46 3.39 -0.12 7.57
C ASN A 46 2.43 -1.10 8.24
N LYS A 47 2.64 -2.39 8.00
CA LYS A 47 1.97 -3.48 8.71
C LYS A 47 2.97 -4.59 9.03
N ASP A 48 3.18 -4.85 10.31
CA ASP A 48 3.93 -6.01 10.77
C ASP A 48 3.03 -7.24 10.80
N LEU A 49 3.59 -8.37 10.36
CA LEU A 49 2.94 -9.66 10.24
C LEU A 49 3.88 -10.75 10.72
N GLU A 50 3.31 -11.86 11.17
CA GLU A 50 4.04 -13.12 11.37
C GLU A 50 3.57 -14.13 10.32
N VAL A 51 4.51 -14.63 9.52
CA VAL A 51 4.28 -15.63 8.47
C VAL A 51 5.29 -16.74 8.65
N ASP A 52 4.83 -17.98 8.84
CA ASP A 52 5.68 -19.15 9.06
C ASP A 52 6.73 -18.96 10.16
N GLY A 53 6.33 -18.32 11.26
CA GLY A 53 7.22 -18.01 12.41
C GLY A 53 8.26 -16.92 12.13
N ARG A 54 8.11 -16.15 11.05
CA ARG A 54 9.00 -15.03 10.68
C ARG A 54 8.24 -13.72 10.69
N THR A 55 8.83 -12.70 11.32
CA THR A 55 8.32 -11.33 11.26
C THR A 55 8.63 -10.70 9.90
N VAL A 56 7.60 -10.15 9.28
CA VAL A 56 7.67 -9.42 8.00
C VAL A 56 6.99 -8.07 8.20
N THR A 57 7.62 -7.00 7.73
CA THR A 57 7.03 -5.66 7.68
C THR A 57 6.65 -5.35 6.24
N LEU A 58 5.35 -5.19 5.97
CA LEU A 58 4.87 -4.69 4.69
C LEU A 58 4.88 -3.16 4.71
N GLN A 59 5.51 -2.55 3.72
CA GLN A 59 5.32 -1.15 3.36
C GLN A 59 4.29 -1.09 2.24
N ILE A 60 3.05 -0.72 2.57
CA ILE A 60 1.95 -0.67 1.61
C ILE A 60 1.87 0.74 1.06
N TRP A 61 2.01 0.90 -0.24
CA TRP A 61 1.99 2.17 -0.97
C TRP A 61 0.68 2.27 -1.77
N ASP A 62 -0.29 3.00 -1.23
CA ASP A 62 -1.53 3.35 -1.93
C ASP A 62 -1.28 4.47 -2.94
N THR A 63 -1.69 4.29 -4.19
CA THR A 63 -1.46 5.28 -5.25
C THR A 63 -2.76 5.90 -5.75
N ALA A 64 -2.68 7.16 -6.17
CA ALA A 64 -3.78 7.84 -6.84
C ALA A 64 -4.18 7.06 -8.11
N GLY A 65 -5.48 6.80 -8.28
CA GLY A 65 -6.00 6.09 -9.46
C GLY A 65 -6.24 7.01 -10.66
N GLN A 66 -6.45 8.30 -10.41
CA GLN A 66 -6.80 9.28 -11.44
C GLN A 66 -5.60 9.63 -12.32
N GLU A 67 -5.81 9.65 -13.63
CA GLU A 67 -4.78 9.89 -14.64
C GLU A 67 -4.03 11.22 -14.41
N ARG A 68 -4.74 12.27 -14.01
CA ARG A 68 -4.15 13.59 -13.72
C ARG A 68 -3.05 13.59 -12.67
N PHE A 69 -2.94 12.53 -11.86
CA PHE A 69 -1.90 12.35 -10.84
C PHE A 69 -0.83 11.32 -11.24
N ARG A 70 -0.79 10.91 -12.51
CA ARG A 70 0.15 9.89 -13.02
C ARG A 70 1.63 10.25 -12.78
N SER A 71 2.00 11.51 -12.98
CA SER A 71 3.36 11.99 -12.75
C SER A 71 3.78 11.88 -11.28
N LEU A 72 2.82 11.98 -10.35
CA LEU A 72 3.07 11.88 -8.91
C LEU A 72 3.26 10.43 -8.44
N ARG A 73 2.58 9.44 -9.06
CA ARG A 73 2.65 8.02 -8.63
C ARG A 73 3.81 7.23 -9.25
N THR A 74 4.22 7.57 -10.48
CA THR A 74 5.22 6.80 -11.25
C THR A 74 6.57 6.60 -10.54
N PRO A 75 7.13 7.59 -9.80
CA PRO A 75 8.40 7.41 -9.08
C PRO A 75 8.37 6.27 -8.06
N PHE A 76 7.20 5.95 -7.52
CA PHE A 76 7.04 4.96 -6.46
C PHE A 76 6.97 3.51 -6.97
N TYR A 77 6.92 3.29 -8.29
CA TYR A 77 6.80 1.95 -8.85
C TYR A 77 8.09 1.14 -8.67
N ARG A 78 9.24 1.80 -8.84
CA ARG A 78 10.55 1.15 -8.77
C ARG A 78 10.82 0.58 -7.38
N GLY A 79 11.39 -0.63 -7.36
CA GLY A 79 11.74 -1.35 -6.14
C GLY A 79 10.54 -1.91 -5.38
N SER A 80 9.35 -1.98 -5.98
CA SER A 80 8.22 -2.71 -5.39
C SER A 80 8.46 -4.21 -5.53
N ASP A 81 8.36 -4.94 -4.42
CA ASP A 81 8.48 -6.40 -4.40
C ASP A 81 7.18 -7.09 -4.84
N CYS A 82 6.04 -6.40 -4.65
CA CYS A 82 4.72 -6.89 -5.01
C CYS A 82 3.82 -5.75 -5.51
N CYS A 83 2.94 -6.07 -6.46
CA CYS A 83 1.89 -5.18 -6.94
C CYS A 83 0.53 -5.86 -6.72
N LEU A 84 -0.38 -5.17 -6.04
CA LEU A 84 -1.79 -5.52 -5.99
C LEU A 84 -2.51 -4.66 -7.03
N LEU A 85 -3.16 -5.33 -7.99
CA LEU A 85 -3.76 -4.73 -9.18
C LEU A 85 -5.29 -4.86 -9.16
#